data_AF-A0A523SG85-F1
#
_entry.id   AF-A0A523SG85-F1
#
_cell.length_a   1.000
_cell.length_b   1.000
_cell.length_c   1.000
_cell.angle_alpha   90.00
_cell.angle_beta   90.00
_cell.angle_gamma   90.00
#
_symmetry.space_group_name_H-M   'P 1'
#
loop_
_entity.id
_entity.type
_entity.pdbx_description
1 polymer ?
#
loop_
_entity_poly.entity_id
_entity_poly.type
_entity_poly.pdbx_seq_one_letter_code
_entity_poly.pdbx_strand_id
1 'polypeptide(L)'
;MKKTFLFVVLIFPGLLFAYEIMPADSVQAGMTGYGISVFEANKLDTFAVEILGVLKKAGPDRKLIIARLSGAGLEKTGIISGMSGSPVFINEKIIGAVAYAWSFSVEPLCGITPIDEMLATKADSAESVGDGSEIKIRGEGRMSPYSGITLTRIQTPLVVSGFNDWLMKDIETFFGEKGFSIVLGGGASGKGGEGDSLFLGSAVAAKLVGGDASIGAVGTVTYIDGKDVFAFGHPLFQSGAVSFPMSTAYVYAIMPSQLNSFKISSTEKNVGAIVQDRSNAIYGVIGKDAHMVPLDVTVRKGKLTKAFHFEIVDHKELTAYFTSMTFANALLANSRGYGSLSLSVELTFFLKPYGKLQLKDFFTGEQAVTHSMNSINNVIGLLVNDRFERILVESIEISVDVVEKEKSAVIETVKPSRFSVKRGEHIDITAYLRDIKGEMRKEQFTLHIPETYTDSIARITVVGADGFANLEMERVSNRFLTERPGHIIELLKRSPRNNVLYCLLLSSKPGLLVKGYELGSLPSSMLHLMEGSQNLGEGRFTKGGIIDRAEKEFDFKISGSSIIAIKIVD
;
A
#
# COMPACT_ATOMS: atom_id res chain seq x y z
N MET A 1 -42.25 51.08 16.21
CA MET A 1 -40.88 51.16 16.76
C MET A 1 -40.44 49.77 17.20
N LYS A 2 -39.72 49.03 16.35
CA LYS A 2 -39.09 47.74 16.70
C LYS A 2 -37.59 47.99 16.81
N LYS A 3 -37.01 47.75 17.98
CA LYS A 3 -35.57 47.88 18.23
C LYS A 3 -34.88 46.64 17.68
N THR A 4 -34.08 46.82 16.64
CA THR A 4 -33.17 45.80 16.10
C THR A 4 -31.91 45.80 16.96
N PHE A 5 -31.60 44.69 17.63
CA PHE A 5 -30.33 44.51 18.32
C PHE A 5 -29.33 43.92 17.32
N LEU A 6 -28.34 44.74 16.93
CA LEU A 6 -27.24 44.35 16.05
C LEU A 6 -26.14 43.76 16.94
N PHE A 7 -25.90 42.45 16.86
CA PHE A 7 -24.73 41.83 17.46
C PHE A 7 -23.53 42.07 16.53
N VAL A 8 -22.63 42.96 16.94
CA VAL A 8 -21.35 43.19 16.25
C VAL A 8 -20.35 42.18 16.80
N VAL A 9 -19.98 41.19 15.99
CA VAL A 9 -18.84 40.31 16.26
C VAL A 9 -17.57 41.08 15.89
N LEU A 10 -16.84 41.52 16.91
CA LEU A 10 -15.52 42.12 16.77
C LEU A 10 -14.51 41.01 16.42
N ILE A 11 -14.07 40.99 15.16
CA ILE A 11 -12.94 40.16 14.73
C ILE A 11 -11.66 40.81 15.28
N PHE A 12 -11.11 40.23 16.34
CA PHE A 12 -9.76 40.55 16.81
C PHE A 12 -8.74 39.70 16.03
N PRO A 13 -7.76 40.30 15.34
CA PRO A 13 -6.59 39.59 14.86
C PRO A 13 -5.55 39.62 15.99
N GLY A 14 -5.32 38.52 16.70
CA GLY A 14 -4.22 38.48 17.68
C GLY A 14 -4.30 37.36 18.71
N LEU A 15 -3.23 36.55 18.71
CA LEU A 15 -2.87 35.48 19.65
C LEU A 15 -3.77 34.22 19.63
N LEU A 16 -3.23 33.17 19.03
CA LEU A 16 -3.57 31.77 19.31
C LEU A 16 -3.26 31.47 20.78
N PHE A 17 -4.18 31.81 21.68
CA PHE A 17 -4.17 31.27 23.03
C PHE A 17 -4.71 29.84 22.98
N ALA A 18 -3.96 28.92 23.59
CA ALA A 18 -4.42 27.57 23.90
C ALA A 18 -5.79 27.66 24.61
N TYR A 19 -6.81 26.97 24.09
CA TYR A 19 -8.12 26.93 24.75
C TYR A 19 -7.99 26.29 26.14
N GLU A 20 -8.72 26.81 27.13
CA GLU A 20 -8.79 26.19 28.45
C GLU A 20 -9.36 24.78 28.35
N ILE A 21 -8.72 23.85 29.04
CA ILE A 21 -9.10 22.44 29.06
C ILE A 21 -9.96 22.15 30.29
N MET A 22 -11.05 21.43 30.10
CA MET A 22 -11.78 20.78 31.17
C MET A 22 -11.47 19.28 31.16
N PRO A 23 -10.78 18.75 32.19
CA PRO A 23 -10.45 17.32 32.26
C PRO A 23 -11.71 16.45 32.31
N ALA A 24 -11.64 15.24 31.74
CA ALA A 24 -12.76 14.30 31.71
C ALA A 24 -13.36 13.99 33.09
N ASP A 25 -12.55 14.01 34.16
CA ASP A 25 -13.03 13.74 35.53
C ASP A 25 -13.92 14.86 36.09
N SER A 26 -13.88 16.05 35.49
CA SER A 26 -14.77 17.18 35.84
C SER A 26 -16.08 17.16 35.06
N VAL A 27 -16.21 16.29 34.05
CA VAL A 27 -17.40 16.19 33.21
C VAL A 27 -18.44 15.29 33.89
N GLN A 28 -19.69 15.77 33.97
CA GLN A 28 -20.79 15.07 34.63
C GLN A 28 -22.02 14.97 33.72
N ALA A 29 -22.83 13.94 33.95
CA ALA A 29 -24.11 13.78 33.26
C ALA A 29 -25.03 14.98 33.50
N GLY A 30 -25.77 15.39 32.47
CA GLY A 30 -26.65 16.56 32.49
C GLY A 30 -25.94 17.88 32.20
N MET A 31 -24.61 17.91 32.12
CA MET A 31 -23.91 19.10 31.61
C MET A 31 -24.25 19.32 30.13
N THR A 32 -24.46 20.58 29.76
CA THR A 32 -24.73 20.99 28.38
C THR A 32 -23.61 21.86 27.85
N GLY A 33 -23.46 21.86 26.53
CA GLY A 33 -22.40 22.56 25.84
C GLY A 33 -22.66 22.63 24.35
N TYR A 34 -21.61 22.89 23.60
CA TYR A 34 -21.66 22.94 22.15
C TYR A 34 -20.43 22.28 21.55
N GLY A 35 -20.54 21.82 20.31
CA GLY A 35 -19.39 21.47 19.50
C GLY A 35 -19.39 22.25 18.20
N ILE A 36 -18.25 22.24 17.52
CA ILE A 36 -18.07 22.97 16.27
C ILE A 36 -17.58 22.05 15.15
N SER A 37 -18.06 22.28 13.94
CA SER A 37 -17.60 21.57 12.74
C SER A 37 -17.89 22.40 11.49
N VAL A 38 -17.37 21.96 10.36
CA VAL A 38 -17.77 22.47 9.04
C VAL A 38 -18.72 21.47 8.38
N PHE A 39 -19.94 21.92 8.08
CA PHE A 39 -20.95 21.12 7.38
C PHE A 39 -21.12 21.53 5.90
N GLU A 40 -20.75 22.76 5.55
CA GLU A 40 -20.81 23.30 4.20
C GLU A 40 -19.72 24.35 3.98
N ALA A 41 -19.13 24.32 2.78
CA ALA A 41 -17.96 25.09 2.37
C ALA A 41 -16.81 24.95 3.38
N ASN A 42 -16.30 26.09 3.85
CA ASN A 42 -15.33 26.19 4.95
C ASN A 42 -15.92 27.04 6.10
N LYS A 43 -17.24 27.01 6.26
CA LYS A 43 -17.93 27.82 7.27
C LYS A 43 -18.09 27.02 8.56
N LEU A 44 -17.60 27.59 9.65
CA LEU A 44 -17.81 27.03 10.99
C LEU A 44 -19.30 27.10 11.35
N ASP A 45 -19.82 25.99 11.88
CA ASP A 45 -21.15 25.90 12.46
C ASP A 45 -21.09 25.19 13.82
N THR A 46 -22.14 25.36 14.61
CA THR A 46 -22.26 24.83 15.97
C THR A 46 -23.36 23.79 16.08
N PHE A 47 -23.16 22.77 16.90
CA PHE A 47 -24.19 21.82 17.32
C PHE A 47 -24.25 21.78 18.86
N ALA A 48 -25.43 21.53 19.41
CA ALA A 48 -25.63 21.40 20.84
C ALA A 48 -25.16 20.03 21.35
N VAL A 49 -24.69 19.99 22.59
CA VAL A 49 -24.19 18.79 23.25
C VAL A 49 -24.83 18.65 24.63
N GLU A 50 -25.35 17.46 24.92
CA GLU A 50 -25.80 17.06 26.26
C GLU A 50 -24.99 15.84 26.71
N ILE A 51 -24.30 15.94 27.85
CA ILE A 51 -23.51 14.85 28.40
C ILE A 51 -24.42 13.84 29.08
N LEU A 52 -24.32 12.58 28.67
CA LEU A 52 -25.06 11.46 29.27
C LEU A 52 -24.25 10.76 30.36
N GLY A 53 -22.92 10.82 30.28
CA GLY A 53 -22.03 10.28 31.32
C GLY A 53 -20.60 10.07 30.82
N VAL A 54 -19.75 9.55 31.71
CA VAL A 54 -18.36 9.20 31.40
C VAL A 54 -18.14 7.71 31.65
N LEU A 55 -17.85 6.97 30.59
CA LEU A 55 -17.47 5.56 30.68
C LEU A 55 -16.00 5.47 31.09
N LYS A 56 -15.76 4.96 32.29
CA LYS A 56 -14.43 4.59 32.75
C LYS A 56 -14.09 3.19 32.23
N LYS A 57 -12.84 2.98 31.81
CA LYS A 57 -12.37 1.69 31.26
C LYS A 57 -13.07 1.30 29.96
N ALA A 58 -13.30 2.28 29.07
CA ALA A 58 -13.75 2.02 27.70
C ALA A 58 -12.71 1.22 26.87
N GLY A 59 -11.48 1.18 27.37
CA GLY A 59 -10.38 0.30 27.00
C GLY A 59 -9.33 0.31 28.12
N PRO A 60 -8.17 -0.36 27.95
CA PRO A 60 -7.06 -0.28 28.91
C PRO A 60 -6.66 1.18 29.15
N ASP A 61 -6.82 1.66 30.39
CA ASP A 61 -6.57 3.04 30.82
C ASP A 61 -7.27 4.15 30.02
N ARG A 62 -8.40 3.84 29.38
CA ARG A 62 -9.17 4.80 28.57
C ARG A 62 -10.50 5.22 29.18
N LYS A 63 -10.86 6.47 28.96
CA LYS A 63 -12.16 7.05 29.26
C LYS A 63 -12.87 7.42 27.95
N LEU A 64 -14.20 7.43 27.99
CA LEU A 64 -15.01 7.90 26.88
C LEU A 64 -16.20 8.69 27.43
N ILE A 65 -16.39 9.92 26.95
CA ILE A 65 -17.52 10.74 27.35
C ILE A 65 -18.68 10.42 26.40
N ILE A 66 -19.84 10.09 26.92
CA ILE A 66 -21.03 9.81 26.11
C ILE A 66 -21.90 11.04 26.06
N ALA A 67 -22.30 11.42 24.85
CA ALA A 67 -23.12 12.60 24.64
C ALA A 67 -24.19 12.40 23.57
N ARG A 68 -25.26 13.17 23.71
CA ARG A 68 -26.30 13.37 22.72
C ARG A 68 -26.04 14.69 22.00
N LEU A 69 -26.11 14.68 20.67
CA LEU A 69 -25.94 15.86 19.83
C LEU A 69 -27.29 16.36 19.29
N SER A 70 -27.41 17.65 18.98
CA SER A 70 -28.56 18.20 18.26
C SER A 70 -28.22 19.51 17.55
N GLY A 71 -29.09 20.00 16.67
CA GLY A 71 -28.80 21.13 15.80
C GLY A 71 -28.00 20.72 14.55
N ALA A 72 -27.75 21.69 13.67
CA ALA A 72 -27.04 21.51 12.38
C ALA A 72 -27.62 20.39 11.49
N GLY A 73 -28.87 19.97 11.71
CA GLY A 73 -29.53 18.90 10.95
C GLY A 73 -29.18 17.48 11.41
N LEU A 74 -28.45 17.31 12.51
CA LEU A 74 -28.06 16.00 13.08
C LEU A 74 -29.25 15.14 13.48
N GLU A 75 -30.41 15.74 13.72
CA GLU A 75 -31.67 15.01 13.96
C GLU A 75 -32.13 14.19 12.75
N LYS A 76 -31.66 14.55 11.56
CA LYS A 76 -31.98 13.85 10.29
C LYS A 76 -30.84 12.97 9.81
N THR A 77 -29.60 13.37 10.07
CA THR A 77 -28.40 12.72 9.50
C THR A 77 -27.73 11.75 10.47
N GLY A 78 -27.98 11.88 11.77
CA GLY A 78 -27.21 11.18 12.80
C GLY A 78 -25.76 11.70 12.86
N ILE A 79 -24.85 10.89 13.37
CA ILE A 79 -23.42 11.21 13.37
C ILE A 79 -22.86 11.02 11.95
N ILE A 80 -22.17 12.04 11.43
CA ILE A 80 -21.72 12.10 10.03
C ILE A 80 -20.27 11.60 9.91
N SER A 81 -19.99 10.77 8.90
CA SER A 81 -18.63 10.38 8.53
C SER A 81 -17.82 11.62 8.11
N GLY A 82 -16.68 11.84 8.77
CA GLY A 82 -15.87 13.06 8.64
C GLY A 82 -16.14 14.13 9.71
N MET A 83 -17.10 13.89 10.62
CA MET A 83 -17.28 14.69 11.84
C MET A 83 -16.29 14.29 12.95
N SER A 84 -15.59 13.16 12.79
CA SER A 84 -14.56 12.71 13.71
C SER A 84 -13.50 13.79 13.93
N GLY A 85 -13.26 14.14 15.19
CA GLY A 85 -12.39 15.23 15.58
C GLY A 85 -13.10 16.56 15.85
N SER A 86 -14.43 16.66 15.66
CA SER A 86 -15.17 17.90 15.97
C SER A 86 -15.04 18.24 17.46
N PRO A 87 -14.45 19.38 17.85
CA PRO A 87 -14.20 19.70 19.23
C PRO A 87 -15.48 20.07 19.97
N VAL A 88 -15.53 19.69 21.24
CA VAL A 88 -16.67 19.86 22.14
C VAL A 88 -16.27 20.70 23.35
N PHE A 89 -17.15 21.61 23.74
CA PHE A 89 -16.95 22.61 24.77
C PHE A 89 -18.05 22.56 25.82
N ILE A 90 -17.67 22.73 27.08
CA ILE A 90 -18.57 22.99 28.21
C ILE A 90 -18.02 24.22 28.93
N ASN A 91 -18.85 25.24 29.14
CA ASN A 91 -18.44 26.50 29.77
C ASN A 91 -17.19 27.13 29.10
N GLU A 92 -17.16 27.15 27.77
CA GLU A 92 -16.02 27.62 26.94
C GLU A 92 -14.71 26.83 27.10
N LYS A 93 -14.73 25.69 27.79
CA LYS A 93 -13.57 24.82 27.96
C LYS A 93 -13.69 23.58 27.09
N ILE A 94 -12.63 23.25 26.36
CA ILE A 94 -12.61 22.05 25.53
C ILE A 94 -12.55 20.80 26.42
N ILE A 95 -13.43 19.83 26.15
CA ILE A 95 -13.46 18.54 26.86
C ILE A 95 -12.91 17.39 26.01
N GLY A 96 -12.90 17.53 24.70
CA GLY A 96 -12.55 16.44 23.78
C GLY A 96 -13.11 16.61 22.37
N ALA A 97 -13.12 15.52 21.62
CA ALA A 97 -13.70 15.47 20.28
C ALA A 97 -14.66 14.30 20.06
N VAL A 98 -15.70 14.56 19.26
CA VAL A 98 -16.58 13.52 18.71
C VAL A 98 -15.74 12.52 17.91
N ALA A 99 -15.81 11.23 18.22
CA ALA A 99 -14.92 10.22 17.63
C ALA A 99 -15.59 8.86 17.37
N TYR A 100 -16.60 8.51 18.16
CA TYR A 100 -17.27 7.22 18.09
C TYR A 100 -18.78 7.39 17.93
N ALA A 101 -19.43 6.44 17.28
CA ALA A 101 -20.88 6.41 17.10
C ALA A 101 -21.39 4.97 17.21
N TRP A 102 -22.67 4.83 17.53
CA TRP A 102 -23.34 3.53 17.50
C TRP A 102 -23.94 3.26 16.12
N SER A 103 -23.63 2.10 15.55
CA SER A 103 -24.27 1.65 14.32
C SER A 103 -25.78 1.54 14.50
N PHE A 104 -26.54 1.95 13.48
CA PHE A 104 -28.01 1.90 13.43
C PHE A 104 -28.73 2.69 14.55
N SER A 105 -28.05 3.65 15.18
CA SER A 105 -28.68 4.52 16.18
C SER A 105 -29.70 5.45 15.51
N VAL A 106 -30.91 5.52 16.05
CA VAL A 106 -31.96 6.45 15.61
C VAL A 106 -31.80 7.86 16.18
N GLU A 107 -30.99 7.99 17.23
CA GLU A 107 -30.63 9.26 17.85
C GLU A 107 -29.14 9.56 17.60
N PRO A 108 -28.75 10.85 17.47
CA PRO A 108 -27.36 11.28 17.30
C PRO A 108 -26.57 11.16 18.61
N LEU A 109 -26.30 9.92 19.03
CA LEU A 109 -25.47 9.57 20.17
C LEU A 109 -24.03 9.34 19.73
N CYS A 110 -23.08 9.86 20.50
CA CYS A 110 -21.67 9.71 20.20
C CYS A 110 -20.82 9.42 21.44
N GLY A 111 -19.62 8.89 21.18
CA GLY A 111 -18.52 8.86 22.10
C GLY A 111 -17.53 9.98 21.78
N ILE A 112 -17.17 10.75 22.80
CA ILE A 112 -16.20 11.83 22.77
C ILE A 112 -14.91 11.33 23.42
N THR A 113 -13.81 11.40 22.66
CA THR A 113 -12.47 11.13 23.17
C THR A 113 -12.00 12.33 23.98
N PRO A 114 -11.62 12.14 25.26
CA PRO A 114 -11.13 13.23 26.11
C PRO A 114 -9.93 13.97 25.53
N ILE A 115 -9.88 15.29 25.73
CA ILE A 115 -8.80 16.13 25.16
C ILE A 115 -7.42 15.79 25.72
N ASP A 116 -7.31 15.41 27.00
CA ASP A 116 -6.07 14.97 27.63
C ASP A 116 -5.49 13.71 26.95
N GLU A 117 -6.35 12.76 26.62
CA GLU A 117 -5.99 11.56 25.87
C GLU A 117 -5.53 11.86 24.43
N MET A 118 -6.10 12.88 23.80
CA MET A 118 -5.69 13.30 22.46
C MET A 118 -4.33 14.00 22.48
N LEU A 119 -4.12 14.92 23.42
CA LEU A 119 -2.85 15.67 23.56
C LEU A 119 -1.67 14.76 23.91
N ALA A 120 -1.91 13.66 24.62
CA ALA A 120 -0.89 12.64 24.92
C ALA A 120 -0.25 12.03 23.65
N THR A 121 -0.95 12.04 22.51
CA THR A 121 -0.43 11.58 21.20
C THR A 121 0.87 12.26 20.80
N LYS A 122 1.10 13.51 21.24
CA LYS A 122 2.35 14.24 21.00
C LYS A 122 3.50 13.67 21.84
N ALA A 123 3.27 13.25 23.08
CA ALA A 123 4.33 12.70 23.94
C ALA A 123 4.86 11.36 23.40
N ASP A 124 3.98 10.53 22.84
CA ASP A 124 4.34 9.27 22.17
C ASP A 124 5.30 9.46 20.98
N SER A 125 5.42 10.68 20.44
CA SER A 125 6.37 10.99 19.36
C SER A 125 7.83 10.97 19.81
N ALA A 126 8.10 11.15 21.11
CA ALA A 126 9.46 11.17 21.67
C ALA A 126 10.03 9.76 21.92
N GLU A 127 9.17 8.75 22.07
CA GLU A 127 9.59 7.40 22.48
C GLU A 127 9.74 6.40 21.33
N SER A 128 9.16 6.68 20.15
CA SER A 128 9.20 5.75 19.01
C SER A 128 10.21 6.17 17.94
N VAL A 129 11.48 5.82 18.14
CA VAL A 129 12.44 5.64 17.03
C VAL A 129 12.33 4.18 16.60
N GLY A 130 11.26 3.85 15.86
CA GLY A 130 10.97 2.49 15.44
C GLY A 130 10.10 2.45 14.20
N ASP A 131 10.35 1.44 13.37
CA ASP A 131 9.83 1.16 12.02
C ASP A 131 8.32 0.84 11.97
N GLY A 132 7.52 1.72 12.58
CA GLY A 132 6.09 1.61 12.85
C GLY A 132 5.22 2.20 11.74
N SER A 133 5.33 1.69 10.52
CA SER A 133 4.44 2.06 9.41
C SER A 133 3.63 0.86 8.91
N GLU A 134 3.09 0.07 9.83
CA GLU A 134 2.16 -1.03 9.53
C GLU A 134 0.75 -0.61 9.96
N ILE A 135 -0.28 -1.09 9.25
CA ILE A 135 -1.67 -0.84 9.62
C ILE A 135 -2.05 -1.78 10.76
N LYS A 136 -2.30 -1.24 11.95
CA LYS A 136 -2.58 -2.05 13.16
C LYS A 136 -4.06 -2.13 13.52
N ILE A 137 -4.89 -1.36 12.83
CA ILE A 137 -6.33 -1.44 13.02
C ILE A 137 -6.84 -2.80 12.53
N ARG A 138 -7.48 -3.54 13.43
CA ARG A 138 -8.20 -4.78 13.13
C ARG A 138 -9.70 -4.48 13.01
N GLY A 139 -10.27 -4.73 11.82
CA GLY A 139 -11.70 -4.57 11.57
C GLY A 139 -12.19 -3.12 11.62
N GLU A 140 -13.51 -2.94 11.77
CA GLU A 140 -14.21 -1.64 11.80
C GLU A 140 -13.89 -0.77 13.04
N GLY A 141 -12.93 -1.17 13.89
CA GLY A 141 -12.59 -0.44 15.12
C GLY A 141 -13.66 -0.50 16.21
N ARG A 142 -14.23 -1.69 16.41
CA ARG A 142 -15.23 -1.99 17.45
C ARG A 142 -14.60 -1.82 18.84
N MET A 143 -15.23 -1.01 19.69
CA MET A 143 -14.78 -0.80 21.08
C MET A 143 -15.38 -1.83 22.05
N SER A 144 -16.41 -2.58 21.64
CA SER A 144 -17.07 -3.60 22.46
C SER A 144 -17.39 -4.87 21.65
N PRO A 145 -17.20 -6.09 22.19
CA PRO A 145 -17.37 -7.35 21.47
C PRO A 145 -18.82 -7.88 21.44
N TYR A 146 -19.82 -7.16 21.96
CA TYR A 146 -21.19 -7.67 22.04
C TYR A 146 -21.94 -7.59 20.70
N SER A 147 -22.66 -8.67 20.35
CA SER A 147 -23.44 -8.78 19.12
C SER A 147 -24.67 -7.87 19.13
N GLY A 148 -24.81 -7.01 18.12
CA GLY A 148 -26.00 -6.20 17.87
C GLY A 148 -25.68 -4.73 17.62
N ILE A 149 -25.66 -3.93 18.68
CA ILE A 149 -25.40 -2.48 18.63
C ILE A 149 -24.00 -2.23 19.17
N THR A 150 -23.03 -2.03 18.27
CA THR A 150 -21.63 -1.83 18.63
C THR A 150 -21.26 -0.36 18.55
N LEU A 151 -20.57 0.14 19.58
CA LEU A 151 -19.87 1.41 19.50
C LEU A 151 -18.63 1.23 18.62
N THR A 152 -18.60 1.91 17.48
CA THR A 152 -17.50 1.87 16.52
C THR A 152 -16.90 3.26 16.36
N ARG A 153 -15.67 3.32 15.84
CA ARG A 153 -15.13 4.59 15.35
C ARG A 153 -16.05 5.12 14.25
N ILE A 154 -16.23 6.44 14.22
CA ILE A 154 -16.90 7.07 13.09
C ILE A 154 -16.11 6.70 11.83
N GLN A 155 -16.81 6.19 10.81
CA GLN A 155 -16.16 5.79 9.57
C GLN A 155 -15.44 7.00 8.99
N THR A 156 -14.19 6.78 8.61
CA THR A 156 -13.38 7.83 7.98
C THR A 156 -13.71 7.88 6.50
N PRO A 157 -14.27 8.99 5.98
CA PRO A 157 -14.49 9.12 4.55
C PRO A 157 -13.16 9.15 3.82
N LEU A 158 -12.98 8.20 2.90
CA LEU A 158 -11.88 8.16 1.95
C LEU A 158 -12.40 8.78 0.65
N VAL A 159 -12.02 10.03 0.44
CA VAL A 159 -12.39 10.81 -0.74
C VAL A 159 -11.50 10.36 -1.90
N VAL A 160 -12.11 9.80 -2.93
CA VAL A 160 -11.41 9.27 -4.11
C VAL A 160 -11.87 10.00 -5.36
N SER A 161 -10.93 10.44 -6.20
CA SER A 161 -11.20 11.04 -7.50
C SER A 161 -10.16 10.65 -8.55
N GLY A 162 -10.58 10.60 -9.82
CA GLY A 162 -9.71 10.25 -10.94
C GLY A 162 -9.43 8.75 -11.09
N PHE A 163 -10.17 7.89 -10.39
CA PHE A 163 -10.06 6.42 -10.51
C PHE A 163 -11.15 5.82 -11.41
N ASN A 164 -10.80 4.73 -12.10
CA ASN A 164 -11.75 3.91 -12.84
C ASN A 164 -12.70 3.14 -11.90
N ASP A 165 -13.97 3.01 -12.29
CA ASP A 165 -15.02 2.33 -11.51
C ASP A 165 -14.68 0.90 -11.09
N TRP A 166 -13.97 0.14 -11.93
CA TRP A 166 -13.56 -1.23 -11.59
C TRP A 166 -12.62 -1.26 -10.37
N LEU A 167 -11.69 -0.30 -10.29
CA LEU A 167 -10.73 -0.20 -9.19
C LEU A 167 -11.38 0.27 -7.90
N MET A 168 -12.48 1.03 -7.98
CA MET A 168 -13.20 1.52 -6.80
C MET A 168 -13.65 0.38 -5.88
N LYS A 169 -14.05 -0.76 -6.45
CA LYS A 169 -14.44 -1.95 -5.68
C LYS A 169 -13.28 -2.57 -4.90
N ASP A 170 -12.08 -2.57 -5.49
CA ASP A 170 -10.88 -3.08 -4.83
C ASP A 170 -10.43 -2.15 -3.70
N ILE A 171 -10.55 -0.82 -3.90
CA ILE A 171 -10.34 0.19 -2.85
C ILE A 171 -11.35 -0.01 -1.71
N GLU A 172 -12.63 -0.15 -2.04
CA GLU A 172 -13.69 -0.40 -1.07
C GLU A 172 -13.45 -1.67 -0.25
N THR A 173 -13.04 -2.75 -0.90
CA THR A 173 -12.73 -4.01 -0.21
C THR A 173 -11.54 -3.85 0.74
N PHE A 174 -10.46 -3.19 0.30
CA PHE A 174 -9.26 -3.02 1.12
C PHE A 174 -9.49 -2.10 2.34
N PHE A 175 -10.22 -1.00 2.15
CA PHE A 175 -10.40 0.03 3.19
C PHE A 175 -11.68 -0.13 4.02
N GLY A 176 -12.74 -0.70 3.46
CA GLY A 176 -14.02 -0.91 4.14
C GLY A 176 -13.87 -1.74 5.41
N GLU A 177 -13.11 -2.84 5.33
CA GLU A 177 -12.79 -3.70 6.48
C GLU A 177 -11.96 -3.00 7.56
N LYS A 178 -11.38 -1.83 7.27
CA LYS A 178 -10.51 -1.05 8.17
C LYS A 178 -11.24 0.16 8.79
N GLY A 179 -12.55 0.30 8.56
CA GLY A 179 -13.37 1.37 9.10
C GLY A 179 -13.38 2.66 8.27
N PHE A 180 -13.12 2.56 6.97
CA PHE A 180 -13.26 3.66 6.02
C PHE A 180 -14.54 3.51 5.21
N SER A 181 -15.11 4.64 4.79
CA SER A 181 -16.19 4.69 3.81
C SER A 181 -15.67 5.35 2.54
N ILE A 182 -15.77 4.66 1.41
CA ILE A 182 -15.33 5.22 0.14
C ILE A 182 -16.40 6.21 -0.34
N VAL A 183 -15.98 7.44 -0.62
CA VAL A 183 -16.86 8.49 -1.12
C VAL A 183 -16.26 9.09 -2.38
N LEU A 184 -17.12 9.36 -3.36
CA LEU A 184 -16.70 10.04 -4.59
C LEU A 184 -16.32 11.48 -4.25
N GLY A 185 -15.09 11.86 -4.56
CA GLY A 185 -14.58 13.22 -4.41
C GLY A 185 -14.89 14.11 -5.60
N GLY A 186 -15.06 15.40 -5.35
CA GLY A 186 -14.98 16.41 -6.41
C GLY A 186 -13.54 16.56 -6.89
N GLY A 187 -13.32 16.69 -8.21
CA GLY A 187 -12.01 17.09 -8.71
C GLY A 187 -11.68 18.48 -8.16
N ALA A 188 -10.53 18.64 -7.50
CA ALA A 188 -10.12 19.92 -6.94
C ALA A 188 -10.09 20.96 -8.07
N SER A 189 -11.04 21.90 -8.07
CA SER A 189 -10.94 23.07 -8.94
C SER A 189 -9.80 23.90 -8.37
N GLY A 190 -8.64 23.95 -9.03
CA GLY A 190 -7.44 24.67 -8.54
C GLY A 190 -7.58 26.19 -8.30
N LYS A 191 -8.80 26.70 -8.08
CA LYS A 191 -9.07 28.00 -7.49
C LYS A 191 -9.12 27.84 -5.97
N GLY A 192 -7.99 28.11 -5.31
CA GLY A 192 -7.93 28.26 -3.86
C GLY A 192 -8.95 29.30 -3.40
N GLY A 193 -9.98 28.84 -2.71
CA GLY A 193 -10.85 29.70 -1.90
C GLY A 193 -10.15 30.06 -0.59
N GLU A 194 -10.67 31.06 0.13
CA GLU A 194 -10.14 31.64 1.38
C GLU A 194 -9.87 30.65 2.56
N GLY A 195 -10.03 29.33 2.37
CA GLY A 195 -9.75 28.26 3.35
C GLY A 195 -8.32 27.70 3.28
N ASP A 196 -7.33 28.57 3.19
CA ASP A 196 -5.92 28.23 2.97
C ASP A 196 -5.16 27.82 4.26
N SER A 197 -5.89 27.67 5.38
CA SER A 197 -5.33 27.42 6.70
C SER A 197 -6.27 26.55 7.54
N LEU A 198 -5.68 25.71 8.39
CA LEU A 198 -6.42 24.93 9.37
C LEU A 198 -6.82 25.81 10.56
N PHE A 199 -8.02 25.61 11.06
CA PHE A 199 -8.54 26.24 12.26
C PHE A 199 -9.36 25.22 13.06
N LEU A 200 -9.69 25.55 14.31
CA LEU A 200 -10.46 24.69 15.19
C LEU A 200 -11.80 24.30 14.54
N GLY A 201 -12.10 23.01 14.42
CA GLY A 201 -13.32 22.52 13.76
C GLY A 201 -13.29 22.50 12.23
N SER A 202 -12.21 22.97 11.58
CA SER A 202 -12.07 22.90 10.12
C SER A 202 -11.87 21.46 9.65
N ALA A 203 -12.25 21.17 8.39
CA ALA A 203 -11.92 19.88 7.78
C ALA A 203 -10.42 19.77 7.50
N VAL A 204 -9.86 18.59 7.73
CA VAL A 204 -8.45 18.25 7.50
C VAL A 204 -8.37 16.89 6.83
N ALA A 205 -7.38 16.69 5.96
CA ALA A 205 -7.18 15.40 5.32
C ALA A 205 -5.76 14.87 5.47
N ALA A 206 -5.65 13.55 5.59
CA ALA A 206 -4.44 12.81 5.32
C ALA A 206 -4.42 12.44 3.83
N LYS A 207 -3.54 13.04 3.04
CA LYS A 207 -3.43 12.77 1.60
C LYS A 207 -2.62 11.48 1.39
N LEU A 208 -3.22 10.49 0.72
CA LEU A 208 -2.59 9.18 0.48
C LEU A 208 -2.08 9.03 -0.96
N VAL A 209 -2.81 9.61 -1.92
CA VAL A 209 -2.43 9.67 -3.34
C VAL A 209 -2.68 11.08 -3.86
N GLY A 210 -1.76 11.61 -4.67
CA GLY A 210 -1.92 12.84 -5.45
C GLY A 210 -1.49 12.68 -6.90
N GLY A 211 -1.68 13.74 -7.71
CA GLY A 211 -1.34 13.77 -9.14
C GLY A 211 -2.58 13.61 -10.03
N ASP A 212 -2.48 12.78 -11.07
CA ASP A 212 -3.57 12.49 -12.02
C ASP A 212 -4.80 11.80 -11.39
N ALA A 213 -4.66 11.29 -10.17
CA ALA A 213 -5.74 10.85 -9.31
C ALA A 213 -5.44 11.22 -7.86
N SER A 214 -6.45 11.22 -7.00
CA SER A 214 -6.25 11.55 -5.59
C SER A 214 -7.09 10.70 -4.66
N ILE A 215 -6.49 10.41 -3.50
CA ILE A 215 -7.10 9.69 -2.38
C ILE A 215 -6.73 10.44 -1.11
N GLY A 216 -7.73 10.82 -0.32
CA GLY A 216 -7.51 11.47 0.97
C GLY A 216 -8.52 11.05 2.02
N ALA A 217 -8.04 10.81 3.24
CA ALA A 217 -8.90 10.49 4.38
C ALA A 217 -9.26 11.78 5.12
N VAL A 218 -10.55 12.12 5.19
CA VAL A 218 -11.01 13.41 5.72
C VAL A 218 -11.58 13.27 7.14
N GLY A 219 -11.17 14.18 8.02
CA GLY A 219 -11.68 14.33 9.37
C GLY A 219 -11.78 15.80 9.76
N THR A 220 -11.81 16.08 11.06
CA THR A 220 -11.96 17.43 11.62
C THR A 220 -10.81 17.76 12.58
N VAL A 221 -10.33 19.00 12.54
CA VAL A 221 -9.34 19.52 13.49
C VAL A 221 -9.97 19.71 14.86
N THR A 222 -9.40 19.08 15.87
CA THR A 222 -9.85 19.17 17.25
C THR A 222 -9.18 20.28 18.02
N TYR A 223 -7.88 20.46 17.85
CA TYR A 223 -7.10 21.37 18.68
C TYR A 223 -5.87 21.85 17.92
N ILE A 224 -5.50 23.12 18.15
CA ILE A 224 -4.31 23.75 17.59
C ILE A 224 -3.56 24.46 18.71
N ASP A 225 -2.27 24.13 18.88
CA ASP A 225 -1.35 24.82 19.78
C ASP A 225 -0.10 25.24 19.01
N GLY A 226 -0.02 26.52 18.64
CA GLY A 226 1.02 27.02 17.74
C GLY A 226 0.99 26.32 16.38
N LYS A 227 1.96 25.43 16.12
CA LYS A 227 2.05 24.63 14.89
C LYS A 227 1.48 23.22 15.03
N ASP A 228 1.18 22.80 16.26
CA ASP A 228 0.74 21.47 16.59
C ASP A 228 -0.76 21.33 16.33
N VAL A 229 -1.15 20.29 15.62
CA VAL A 229 -2.53 20.03 15.22
C VAL A 229 -2.94 18.63 15.65
N PHE A 230 -4.08 18.53 16.33
CA PHE A 230 -4.69 17.26 16.72
C PHE A 230 -6.03 17.11 16.02
N ALA A 231 -6.34 15.91 15.52
CA ALA A 231 -7.55 15.68 14.73
C ALA A 231 -8.08 14.24 14.89
N PHE A 232 -9.28 13.99 14.32
CA PHE A 232 -10.01 12.70 14.27
C PHE A 232 -10.55 12.19 15.62
N GLY A 233 -9.83 12.34 16.72
CA GLY A 233 -10.23 11.77 18.02
C GLY A 233 -10.18 10.24 18.06
N HIS A 234 -9.60 9.60 17.05
CA HIS A 234 -9.39 8.15 16.94
C HIS A 234 -8.23 7.89 15.94
N PRO A 235 -7.67 6.68 15.83
CA PRO A 235 -6.59 6.39 14.90
C PRO A 235 -7.11 6.41 13.46
N LEU A 236 -6.24 6.79 12.53
CA LEU A 236 -6.45 6.62 11.09
C LEU A 236 -6.15 5.18 10.67
N PHE A 237 -4.90 4.73 10.87
CA PHE A 237 -4.38 3.37 10.64
C PHE A 237 -3.76 2.74 11.91
N GLN A 238 -3.62 3.52 12.98
CA GLN A 238 -2.90 3.18 14.21
C GLN A 238 -1.45 2.76 13.96
N SER A 239 -0.81 3.35 12.95
CA SER A 239 0.52 2.93 12.54
C SER A 239 1.60 3.34 13.54
N GLY A 240 1.40 4.42 14.27
CA GLY A 240 2.36 4.97 15.20
C GLY A 240 3.08 6.16 14.60
N ALA A 241 4.40 6.13 14.50
CA ALA A 241 5.15 7.20 13.83
C ALA A 241 4.94 7.11 12.31
N VAL A 242 4.42 8.19 11.72
CA VAL A 242 4.09 8.26 10.29
C VAL A 242 4.61 9.55 9.68
N SER A 243 4.50 9.66 8.35
CA SER A 243 4.82 10.88 7.61
C SER A 243 3.79 11.06 6.50
N PHE A 244 2.53 11.33 6.88
CA PHE A 244 1.47 11.55 5.90
C PHE A 244 1.33 13.05 5.61
N PRO A 245 1.18 13.48 4.35
CA PRO A 245 0.86 14.87 4.06
C PRO A 245 -0.48 15.25 4.71
N MET A 246 -0.46 16.37 5.43
CA MET A 246 -1.63 16.99 6.04
C MET A 246 -2.10 18.12 5.13
N SER A 247 -3.34 18.02 4.64
CA SER A 247 -3.93 19.04 3.76
C SER A 247 -5.21 19.62 4.35
N THR A 248 -5.59 20.81 3.87
CA THR A 248 -6.97 21.30 4.06
C THR A 248 -7.94 20.46 3.23
N ALA A 249 -9.22 20.51 3.58
CA ALA A 249 -10.29 19.88 2.81
C ALA A 249 -11.47 20.83 2.69
N TYR A 250 -12.09 20.87 1.51
CA TYR A 250 -13.29 21.65 1.24
C TYR A 250 -14.53 20.77 1.35
N VAL A 251 -15.54 21.19 2.11
CA VAL A 251 -16.80 20.43 2.26
C VAL A 251 -17.85 21.02 1.32
N TYR A 252 -18.32 20.27 0.33
CA TYR A 252 -19.38 20.74 -0.57
C TYR A 252 -20.75 20.70 0.09
N ALA A 253 -21.07 19.59 0.75
CA ALA A 253 -22.34 19.35 1.41
C ALA A 253 -22.27 18.11 2.33
N ILE A 254 -23.30 17.93 3.15
CA ILE A 254 -23.59 16.66 3.83
C ILE A 254 -24.53 15.83 2.96
N MET A 255 -24.19 14.56 2.74
CA MET A 255 -25.09 13.57 2.14
C MET A 255 -25.82 12.79 3.25
N PRO A 256 -27.13 12.99 3.45
CA PRO A 256 -27.93 12.15 4.34
C PRO A 256 -28.04 10.73 3.78
N SER A 257 -27.89 9.71 4.63
CA SER A 257 -27.99 8.31 4.23
C SER A 257 -28.60 7.45 5.33
N GLN A 258 -29.37 6.43 4.95
CA GLN A 258 -29.92 5.45 5.88
C GLN A 258 -28.86 4.46 6.39
N LEU A 259 -27.75 4.30 5.64
CA LEU A 259 -26.62 3.49 6.08
C LEU A 259 -25.72 4.31 7.00
N ASN A 260 -25.01 5.30 6.44
CA ASN A 260 -24.15 6.24 7.16
C ASN A 260 -24.11 7.57 6.40
N SER A 261 -24.50 8.67 7.03
CA SER A 261 -24.35 10.02 6.44
C SER A 261 -22.86 10.39 6.33
N PHE A 262 -22.47 11.19 5.34
CA PHE A 262 -21.06 11.56 5.11
C PHE A 262 -20.88 12.96 4.50
N LYS A 263 -19.68 13.54 4.68
CA LYS A 263 -19.27 14.79 4.03
C LYS A 263 -18.86 14.53 2.57
N ILE A 264 -19.51 15.19 1.62
CA ILE A 264 -19.03 15.30 0.24
C ILE A 264 -17.91 16.35 0.26
N SER A 265 -16.68 15.96 -0.04
CA SER A 265 -15.52 16.84 0.11
C SER A 265 -14.46 16.62 -0.96
N SER A 266 -13.51 17.54 -1.05
CA SER A 266 -12.25 17.42 -1.81
C SER A 266 -11.06 17.76 -0.93
N THR A 267 -9.93 17.10 -1.18
CA THR A 267 -8.65 17.47 -0.59
C THR A 267 -8.04 18.63 -1.35
N GLU A 268 -7.53 19.61 -0.62
CA GLU A 268 -6.98 20.84 -1.20
C GLU A 268 -5.47 20.93 -0.95
N LYS A 269 -5.00 22.06 -0.42
CA LYS A 269 -3.58 22.40 -0.28
C LYS A 269 -2.90 21.63 0.86
N ASN A 270 -1.69 21.12 0.59
CA ASN A 270 -0.81 20.58 1.63
C ASN A 270 -0.34 21.72 2.55
N VAL A 271 -0.52 21.55 3.85
CA VAL A 271 -0.21 22.56 4.88
C VAL A 271 0.76 22.05 5.95
N GLY A 272 1.08 20.76 5.97
CA GLY A 272 2.04 20.17 6.90
C GLY A 272 2.11 18.67 6.79
N ALA A 273 2.51 18.01 7.88
CA ALA A 273 2.63 16.57 7.96
C ALA A 273 1.99 16.02 9.24
N ILE A 274 1.24 14.94 9.11
CA ILE A 274 0.84 14.06 10.21
C ILE A 274 2.07 13.22 10.57
N VAL A 275 2.48 13.32 11.83
CA VAL A 275 3.71 12.69 12.34
C VAL A 275 3.43 11.53 13.30
N GLN A 276 2.21 11.45 13.82
CA GLN A 276 1.76 10.39 14.72
C GLN A 276 0.32 9.99 14.41
N ASP A 277 0.06 8.70 14.42
CA ASP A 277 -1.23 8.07 14.27
C ASP A 277 -1.41 7.04 15.40
N ARG A 278 -2.04 7.48 16.49
CA ARG A 278 -2.17 6.71 17.75
C ARG A 278 -3.63 6.41 18.06
N SER A 279 -3.88 5.62 19.09
CA SER A 279 -5.19 5.10 19.45
C SER A 279 -6.28 6.14 19.74
N ASN A 280 -5.90 7.40 20.00
CA ASN A 280 -6.82 8.45 20.44
C ASN A 280 -6.87 9.66 19.50
N ALA A 281 -5.91 9.82 18.60
CA ALA A 281 -5.86 10.93 17.65
C ALA A 281 -4.79 10.70 16.60
N ILE A 282 -4.85 11.51 15.54
CA ILE A 282 -3.67 11.87 14.77
C ILE A 282 -3.08 13.17 15.30
N TYR A 283 -1.76 13.28 15.26
CA TYR A 283 -1.03 14.51 15.56
C TYR A 283 -0.13 14.89 14.38
N GLY A 284 -0.24 16.16 13.97
CA GLY A 284 0.50 16.74 12.86
C GLY A 284 1.11 18.09 13.20
N VAL A 285 2.03 18.53 12.35
CA VAL A 285 2.76 19.78 12.49
C VAL A 285 2.62 20.61 11.21
N ILE A 286 2.10 21.83 11.34
CA ILE A 286 1.96 22.79 10.25
C ILE A 286 3.34 23.21 9.75
N GLY A 287 3.50 23.22 8.42
CA GLY A 287 4.75 23.60 7.73
C GLY A 287 5.84 22.54 7.78
N LYS A 288 5.58 21.34 8.32
CA LYS A 288 6.50 20.19 8.20
C LYS A 288 6.20 19.45 6.90
N ASP A 289 7.25 19.13 6.15
CA ASP A 289 7.10 18.36 4.91
C ASP A 289 6.95 16.87 5.20
N ALA A 290 6.08 16.22 4.43
CA ALA A 290 5.91 14.77 4.40
C ALA A 290 6.51 14.22 3.10
N HIS A 291 7.33 13.18 3.20
CA HIS A 291 7.84 12.48 2.02
C HIS A 291 6.70 11.70 1.34
N MET A 292 6.55 11.88 0.03
CA MET A 292 5.75 11.04 -0.85
C MET A 292 6.67 10.45 -1.91
N VAL A 293 6.43 9.20 -2.28
CA VAL A 293 7.14 8.50 -3.35
C VAL A 293 6.57 8.95 -4.70
N PRO A 294 7.32 9.68 -5.54
CA PRO A 294 6.90 10.02 -6.89
C PRO A 294 6.80 8.77 -7.75
N LEU A 295 5.75 8.70 -8.55
CA LEU A 295 5.46 7.61 -9.47
C LEU A 295 5.09 8.16 -10.85
N ASP A 296 5.90 7.82 -11.85
CA ASP A 296 5.61 8.14 -13.25
C ASP A 296 5.22 6.86 -14.01
N VAL A 297 4.07 6.89 -14.68
CA VAL A 297 3.56 5.76 -15.47
C VAL A 297 3.40 6.16 -16.93
N THR A 298 4.15 5.52 -17.82
CA THR A 298 4.06 5.69 -19.27
C THR A 298 3.37 4.49 -19.90
N VAL A 299 2.22 4.73 -20.54
CA VAL A 299 1.42 3.71 -21.24
C VAL A 299 1.55 3.91 -22.75
N ARG A 300 2.03 2.88 -23.45
CA ARG A 300 2.20 2.86 -24.91
C ARG A 300 1.26 1.83 -25.53
N LYS A 301 0.45 2.26 -26.51
CA LYS A 301 -0.50 1.41 -27.24
C LYS A 301 -0.48 1.78 -28.72
N GLY A 302 0.20 0.96 -29.53
CA GLY A 302 0.42 1.28 -30.94
C GLY A 302 1.19 2.59 -31.10
N LYS A 303 0.56 3.61 -31.68
CA LYS A 303 1.17 4.96 -31.82
C LYS A 303 0.83 5.91 -30.67
N LEU A 304 -0.09 5.53 -29.78
CA LEU A 304 -0.51 6.36 -28.66
C LEU A 304 0.45 6.16 -27.49
N THR A 305 0.95 7.26 -26.93
CA THR A 305 1.72 7.28 -25.69
C THR A 305 1.08 8.30 -24.76
N LYS A 306 0.80 7.90 -23.52
CA LYS A 306 0.38 8.81 -22.45
C LYS A 306 1.24 8.61 -21.22
N ALA A 307 1.57 9.71 -20.56
CA ALA A 307 2.25 9.71 -19.28
C ALA A 307 1.29 10.17 -18.19
N PHE A 308 1.43 9.58 -17.01
CA PHE A 308 0.70 9.92 -15.80
C PHE A 308 1.70 10.10 -14.67
N HIS A 309 1.42 11.05 -13.80
CA HIS A 309 2.22 11.37 -12.63
C HIS A 309 1.37 11.21 -11.37
N PHE A 310 1.94 10.52 -10.38
CA PHE A 310 1.33 10.34 -9.07
C PHE A 310 2.35 10.61 -7.97
N GLU A 311 1.83 11.01 -6.81
CA GLU A 311 2.58 11.05 -5.56
C GLU A 311 1.92 10.05 -4.61
N ILE A 312 2.68 9.05 -4.15
CA ILE A 312 2.17 7.96 -3.31
C ILE A 312 2.70 8.14 -1.89
N VAL A 313 1.84 7.97 -0.87
CA VAL A 313 2.25 8.01 0.53
C VAL A 313 3.39 7.02 0.82
N ASP A 314 4.40 7.45 1.57
CA ASP A 314 5.51 6.61 2.05
C ASP A 314 5.10 5.84 3.31
N HIS A 315 4.71 4.57 3.13
CA HIS A 315 4.22 3.68 4.16
C HIS A 315 4.28 2.22 3.68
N LYS A 316 4.82 1.31 4.49
CA LYS A 316 5.09 -0.10 4.10
C LYS A 316 3.95 -0.79 3.34
N GLU A 317 2.73 -0.73 3.86
CA GLU A 317 1.59 -1.38 3.19
C GLU A 317 0.98 -0.53 2.06
N LEU A 318 0.86 0.79 2.26
CA LEU A 318 0.10 1.66 1.37
C LEU A 318 0.89 2.03 0.11
N THR A 319 2.22 2.14 0.19
CA THR A 319 3.07 2.43 -0.99
C THR A 319 2.92 1.34 -2.03
N ALA A 320 3.00 0.07 -1.63
CA ALA A 320 2.82 -1.08 -2.52
C ALA A 320 1.40 -1.13 -3.10
N TYR A 321 0.39 -0.97 -2.25
CA TYR A 321 -1.01 -1.00 -2.66
C TYR A 321 -1.34 0.10 -3.68
N PHE A 322 -1.11 1.36 -3.31
CA PHE A 322 -1.48 2.48 -4.17
C PHE A 322 -0.67 2.56 -5.45
N THR A 323 0.61 2.15 -5.46
CA THR A 323 1.39 2.08 -6.71
C THR A 323 0.75 1.10 -7.70
N SER A 324 0.31 -0.08 -7.24
CA SER A 324 -0.35 -1.05 -8.11
C SER A 324 -1.71 -0.54 -8.63
N MET A 325 -2.47 0.18 -7.78
CA MET A 325 -3.77 0.74 -8.14
C MET A 325 -3.66 1.91 -9.13
N THR A 326 -2.73 2.84 -8.93
CA THR A 326 -2.52 3.97 -9.84
C THR A 326 -1.92 3.52 -11.18
N PHE A 327 -1.04 2.51 -11.17
CA PHE A 327 -0.58 1.85 -12.39
C PHE A 327 -1.76 1.28 -13.21
N ALA A 328 -2.64 0.50 -12.57
CA ALA A 328 -3.81 -0.05 -13.24
C ALA A 328 -4.75 1.05 -13.75
N ASN A 329 -4.92 2.11 -12.96
CA ASN A 329 -5.73 3.26 -13.34
C ASN A 329 -5.22 3.94 -14.62
N ALA A 330 -3.90 4.20 -14.69
CA ALA A 330 -3.23 4.73 -15.88
C ALA A 330 -3.40 3.82 -17.11
N LEU A 331 -3.31 2.51 -16.91
CA LEU A 331 -3.49 1.51 -17.96
C LEU A 331 -4.93 1.53 -18.52
N LEU A 332 -5.93 1.57 -17.64
CA LEU A 332 -7.36 1.54 -17.99
C LEU A 332 -7.87 2.86 -18.56
N ALA A 333 -7.21 3.98 -18.27
CA ALA A 333 -7.55 5.27 -18.88
C ALA A 333 -7.42 5.27 -20.43
N ASN A 334 -6.70 4.30 -21.01
CA ASN A 334 -6.46 4.22 -22.47
C ASN A 334 -6.63 2.81 -23.07
N SER A 335 -6.90 1.82 -22.24
CA SER A 335 -7.05 0.43 -22.65
C SER A 335 -8.47 -0.04 -22.36
N ARG A 336 -8.96 -1.00 -23.14
CA ARG A 336 -10.19 -1.67 -22.76
C ARG A 336 -9.95 -2.40 -21.44
N GLY A 337 -10.82 -2.19 -20.46
CA GLY A 337 -10.80 -2.96 -19.21
C GLY A 337 -11.29 -4.40 -19.35
N TYR A 338 -11.69 -4.81 -20.57
CA TYR A 338 -12.25 -6.14 -20.85
C TYR A 338 -11.62 -6.74 -22.12
N GLY A 339 -11.36 -8.05 -22.06
CA GLY A 339 -10.75 -8.84 -23.13
C GLY A 339 -9.27 -9.15 -22.91
N SER A 340 -8.72 -10.12 -23.66
CA SER A 340 -7.33 -10.53 -23.50
C SER A 340 -6.34 -9.45 -23.93
N LEU A 341 -5.41 -9.13 -23.04
CA LEU A 341 -4.31 -8.19 -23.29
C LEU A 341 -2.97 -8.92 -23.20
N SER A 342 -1.93 -8.31 -23.78
CA SER A 342 -0.53 -8.59 -23.47
C SER A 342 0.14 -7.29 -23.05
N LEU A 343 0.84 -7.32 -21.92
CA LEU A 343 1.49 -6.20 -21.26
C LEU A 343 2.98 -6.53 -21.12
N SER A 344 3.84 -5.73 -21.75
CA SER A 344 5.28 -5.74 -21.47
C SER A 344 5.56 -4.61 -20.50
N VAL A 345 5.90 -4.94 -19.25
CA VAL A 345 6.06 -3.99 -18.14
C VAL A 345 7.53 -3.87 -17.78
N GLU A 346 8.06 -2.65 -17.81
CA GLU A 346 9.37 -2.29 -17.27
C GLU A 346 9.18 -1.41 -16.03
N LEU A 347 9.71 -1.88 -14.90
CA LEU A 347 9.70 -1.19 -13.62
C LEU A 347 11.10 -0.71 -13.30
N THR A 348 11.26 0.58 -13.02
CA THR A 348 12.51 1.17 -12.57
C THR A 348 12.30 1.80 -11.20
N PHE A 349 13.05 1.33 -10.21
CA PHE A 349 13.08 1.88 -8.87
C PHE A 349 14.38 2.65 -8.65
N PHE A 350 14.29 3.79 -7.97
CA PHE A 350 15.44 4.49 -7.41
C PHE A 350 15.44 4.28 -5.90
N LEU A 351 16.44 3.55 -5.42
CA LEU A 351 16.48 3.03 -4.07
C LEU A 351 17.69 3.57 -3.31
N LYS A 352 17.52 3.88 -2.03
CA LYS A 352 18.63 4.05 -1.09
C LYS A 352 18.73 2.86 -0.15
N PRO A 353 19.94 2.28 0.04
CA PRO A 353 21.25 2.68 -0.50
C PRO A 353 21.62 2.06 -1.88
N TYR A 354 20.70 1.35 -2.54
CA TYR A 354 21.04 0.44 -3.65
C TYR A 354 21.09 1.03 -5.07
N GLY A 355 20.75 2.30 -5.24
CA GLY A 355 20.67 2.96 -6.54
C GLY A 355 19.54 2.43 -7.41
N LYS A 356 19.80 2.33 -8.72
CA LYS A 356 18.80 1.94 -9.72
C LYS A 356 18.56 0.43 -9.75
N LEU A 357 17.30 0.00 -9.60
CA LEU A 357 16.84 -1.36 -9.84
C LEU A 357 15.86 -1.36 -11.02
N GLN A 358 16.19 -2.08 -12.09
CA GLN A 358 15.31 -2.26 -13.24
C GLN A 358 14.83 -3.70 -13.33
N LEU A 359 13.52 -3.88 -13.48
CA LEU A 359 12.84 -5.16 -13.59
C LEU A 359 11.96 -5.16 -14.84
N LYS A 360 11.82 -6.31 -15.47
CA LYS A 360 10.97 -6.50 -16.65
C LYS A 360 10.13 -7.74 -16.48
N ASP A 361 8.86 -7.66 -16.83
CA ASP A 361 7.97 -8.81 -16.84
C ASP A 361 6.91 -8.69 -17.94
N PHE A 362 6.28 -9.81 -18.25
CA PHE A 362 5.31 -9.93 -19.32
C PHE A 362 4.04 -10.62 -18.84
N PHE A 363 2.90 -9.97 -19.01
CA PHE A 363 1.60 -10.46 -18.56
C PHE A 363 0.68 -10.61 -19.76
N THR A 364 -0.04 -11.72 -19.87
CA THR A 364 -0.95 -11.96 -20.99
C THR A 364 -2.21 -12.70 -20.56
N GLY A 365 -3.30 -12.52 -21.32
CA GLY A 365 -4.61 -13.13 -21.09
C GLY A 365 -5.62 -12.15 -20.50
N GLU A 366 -6.80 -12.66 -20.11
CA GLU A 366 -7.89 -11.82 -19.57
C GLU A 366 -7.55 -11.20 -18.20
N GLN A 367 -6.71 -11.87 -17.41
CA GLN A 367 -6.27 -11.41 -16.08
C GLN A 367 -4.91 -10.68 -16.13
N ALA A 368 -4.45 -10.25 -17.32
CA ALA A 368 -3.14 -9.61 -17.45
C ALA A 368 -2.98 -8.37 -16.55
N VAL A 369 -4.03 -7.54 -16.46
CA VAL A 369 -4.05 -6.35 -15.59
C VAL A 369 -3.92 -6.77 -14.13
N THR A 370 -4.79 -7.64 -13.63
CA THR A 370 -4.75 -8.15 -12.25
C THR A 370 -3.41 -8.79 -11.90
N HIS A 371 -2.87 -9.65 -12.75
CA HIS A 371 -1.57 -10.28 -12.51
C HIS A 371 -0.42 -9.26 -12.47
N SER A 372 -0.45 -8.25 -13.34
CA SER A 372 0.55 -7.18 -13.33
C SER A 372 0.46 -6.32 -12.06
N MET A 373 -0.75 -5.98 -11.60
CA MET A 373 -0.97 -5.28 -10.33
C MET A 373 -0.40 -6.08 -9.15
N ASN A 374 -0.72 -7.36 -9.07
CA ASN A 374 -0.23 -8.24 -8.00
C ASN A 374 1.29 -8.38 -8.03
N SER A 375 1.90 -8.49 -9.21
CA SER A 375 3.36 -8.55 -9.35
C SER A 375 4.02 -7.26 -8.83
N ILE A 376 3.50 -6.09 -9.23
CA ILE A 376 4.00 -4.79 -8.77
C ILE A 376 3.85 -4.64 -7.25
N ASN A 377 2.67 -4.97 -6.72
CA ASN A 377 2.40 -4.94 -5.28
C ASN A 377 3.39 -5.84 -4.52
N ASN A 378 3.61 -7.07 -4.98
CA ASN A 378 4.51 -8.02 -4.35
C ASN A 378 5.97 -7.54 -4.39
N VAL A 379 6.45 -7.02 -5.53
CA VAL A 379 7.82 -6.51 -5.67
C VAL A 379 8.08 -5.35 -4.71
N ILE A 380 7.16 -4.38 -4.65
CA ILE A 380 7.30 -3.24 -3.73
C ILE A 380 7.20 -3.71 -2.29
N GLY A 381 6.24 -4.59 -1.98
CA GLY A 381 6.07 -5.19 -0.67
C GLY A 381 7.33 -5.88 -0.17
N LEU A 382 8.04 -6.61 -1.04
CA LEU A 382 9.31 -7.25 -0.70
C LEU A 382 10.44 -6.24 -0.42
N LEU A 383 10.46 -5.10 -1.12
CA LEU A 383 11.47 -4.06 -0.89
C LEU A 383 11.23 -3.31 0.43
N VAL A 384 9.99 -2.87 0.68
CA VAL A 384 9.66 -2.03 1.84
C VAL A 384 9.53 -2.82 3.14
N ASN A 385 9.32 -4.14 3.08
CA ASN A 385 9.26 -5.04 4.23
C ASN A 385 10.49 -5.96 4.34
N ASP A 386 11.65 -5.55 3.80
CA ASP A 386 12.86 -6.33 4.03
C ASP A 386 13.19 -6.41 5.53
N ARG A 387 13.59 -7.61 5.96
CA ARG A 387 13.80 -7.91 7.39
C ARG A 387 15.15 -7.45 7.92
N PHE A 388 16.11 -7.14 7.06
CA PHE A 388 17.48 -6.80 7.44
C PHE A 388 17.72 -5.30 7.46
N GLU A 389 17.05 -4.56 6.59
CA GLU A 389 17.21 -3.12 6.49
C GLU A 389 15.96 -2.43 5.93
N ARG A 390 15.84 -1.13 6.23
CA ARG A 390 14.86 -0.28 5.57
C ARG A 390 15.41 0.19 4.23
N ILE A 391 14.80 -0.25 3.13
CA ILE A 391 15.09 0.23 1.78
C ILE A 391 14.16 1.40 1.48
N LEU A 392 14.72 2.60 1.32
CA LEU A 392 13.94 3.77 0.94
C LEU A 392 13.72 3.78 -0.57
N VAL A 393 12.46 3.82 -0.99
CA VAL A 393 12.07 4.05 -2.39
C VAL A 393 11.97 5.56 -2.61
N GLU A 394 12.91 6.12 -3.37
CA GLU A 394 12.96 7.56 -3.66
C GLU A 394 12.00 7.94 -4.79
N SER A 395 11.86 7.08 -5.80
CA SER A 395 10.90 7.23 -6.88
C SER A 395 10.72 5.92 -7.65
N ILE A 396 9.62 5.84 -8.41
CA ILE A 396 9.25 4.69 -9.23
C ILE A 396 8.88 5.19 -10.63
N GLU A 397 9.44 4.56 -11.65
CA GLU A 397 9.06 4.76 -13.05
C GLU A 397 8.54 3.44 -13.62
N ILE A 398 7.36 3.46 -14.25
CA ILE A 398 6.76 2.29 -14.89
C ILE A 398 6.48 2.61 -16.34
N SER A 399 7.04 1.81 -17.25
CA SER A 399 6.70 1.84 -18.67
C SER A 399 5.97 0.56 -19.05
N VAL A 400 4.84 0.68 -19.74
CA VAL A 400 4.07 -0.49 -20.21
C VAL A 400 3.72 -0.36 -21.69
N ASP A 401 4.06 -1.38 -22.47
CA ASP A 401 3.61 -1.57 -23.84
C ASP A 401 2.41 -2.52 -23.87
N VAL A 402 1.30 -2.06 -24.45
CA VAL A 402 0.00 -2.74 -24.44
C VAL A 402 -0.35 -3.25 -25.84
N VAL A 403 -0.70 -4.54 -25.92
CA VAL A 403 -1.27 -5.16 -27.13
C VAL A 403 -2.60 -5.82 -26.77
N GLU A 404 -3.67 -5.50 -27.51
CA GLU A 404 -5.03 -6.05 -27.29
C GLU A 404 -5.21 -7.44 -27.91
N LYS A 405 -4.28 -8.35 -27.61
CA LYS A 405 -4.31 -9.76 -28.03
C LYS A 405 -3.60 -10.57 -26.98
N GLU A 406 -4.01 -11.81 -26.79
CA GLU A 406 -3.21 -12.77 -26.04
C GLU A 406 -1.98 -13.18 -26.86
N LYS A 407 -0.82 -13.17 -26.23
CA LYS A 407 0.44 -13.64 -26.80
C LYS A 407 1.07 -14.66 -25.84
N SER A 408 0.82 -15.94 -26.09
CA SER A 408 1.39 -17.03 -25.31
C SER A 408 1.77 -18.21 -26.21
N ALA A 409 2.73 -19.01 -25.74
CA ALA A 409 3.13 -20.28 -26.34
C ALA A 409 3.50 -21.31 -25.27
N VAL A 410 3.32 -22.58 -25.60
CA VAL A 410 3.64 -23.72 -24.73
C VAL A 410 4.79 -24.51 -25.33
N ILE A 411 5.70 -24.99 -24.48
CA ILE A 411 6.74 -25.96 -24.88
C ILE A 411 6.04 -27.30 -25.19
N GLU A 412 6.02 -27.69 -26.45
CA GLU A 412 5.43 -28.97 -26.87
C GLU A 412 6.44 -30.11 -26.77
N THR A 413 7.66 -29.88 -27.28
CA THR A 413 8.72 -30.88 -27.22
C THR A 413 10.09 -30.23 -27.38
N VAL A 414 11.13 -30.95 -26.96
CA VAL A 414 12.52 -30.52 -27.07
C VAL A 414 13.34 -31.68 -27.61
N LYS A 415 14.21 -31.40 -28.58
CA LYS A 415 15.06 -32.40 -29.22
C LYS A 415 16.52 -31.93 -29.23
N PRO A 416 17.47 -32.75 -28.75
CA PRO A 416 18.88 -32.47 -28.96
C PRO A 416 19.29 -32.82 -30.39
N SER A 417 20.35 -32.18 -30.89
CA SER A 417 20.96 -32.53 -32.18
C SER A 417 21.56 -33.95 -32.17
N ARG A 418 21.94 -34.45 -30.99
CA ARG A 418 22.49 -35.78 -30.75
C ARG A 418 22.21 -36.26 -29.33
N PHE A 419 22.08 -37.58 -29.13
CA PHE A 419 21.83 -38.18 -27.79
C PHE A 419 23.12 -38.53 -27.03
N SER A 420 24.27 -38.23 -27.60
CA SER A 420 25.57 -38.40 -26.97
C SER A 420 26.54 -37.28 -27.36
N VAL A 421 27.35 -36.82 -26.42
CA VAL A 421 28.27 -35.69 -26.60
C VAL A 421 29.54 -35.89 -25.76
N LYS A 422 30.68 -35.44 -26.26
CA LYS A 422 31.94 -35.48 -25.50
C LYS A 422 32.05 -34.29 -24.56
N ARG A 423 32.86 -34.45 -23.51
CA ARG A 423 33.26 -33.33 -22.66
C ARG A 423 34.06 -32.31 -23.47
N GLY A 424 33.85 -31.03 -23.20
CA GLY A 424 34.43 -29.92 -23.97
C GLY A 424 33.67 -29.57 -25.25
N GLU A 425 32.69 -30.37 -25.69
CA GLU A 425 31.92 -30.08 -26.90
C GLU A 425 30.64 -29.26 -26.63
N HIS A 426 30.11 -28.66 -27.70
CA HIS A 426 28.81 -28.01 -27.69
C HIS A 426 27.70 -28.96 -28.14
N ILE A 427 26.48 -28.72 -27.67
CA ILE A 427 25.28 -29.42 -28.11
C ILE A 427 24.15 -28.45 -28.40
N ASP A 428 23.49 -28.68 -29.53
CA ASP A 428 22.35 -27.87 -29.95
C ASP A 428 21.05 -28.52 -29.48
N ILE A 429 20.18 -27.69 -28.90
CA ILE A 429 18.91 -28.08 -28.33
C ILE A 429 17.81 -27.29 -29.05
N THR A 430 16.92 -28.00 -29.73
CA THR A 430 15.77 -27.40 -30.43
C THR A 430 14.52 -27.53 -29.59
N ALA A 431 13.95 -26.40 -29.17
CA ALA A 431 12.64 -26.31 -28.55
C ALA A 431 11.57 -26.04 -29.61
N TYR A 432 10.49 -26.81 -29.56
CA TYR A 432 9.30 -26.62 -30.38
C TYR A 432 8.22 -26.00 -29.53
N LEU A 433 7.83 -24.78 -29.88
CA LEU A 433 6.83 -23.99 -29.18
C LEU A 433 5.56 -23.97 -30.02
N ARG A 434 4.41 -24.15 -29.36
CA ARG A 434 3.09 -24.03 -29.99
C ARG A 434 2.38 -22.81 -29.43
N ASP A 435 2.04 -21.86 -30.30
CA ASP A 435 1.29 -20.67 -29.87
C ASP A 435 -0.21 -20.97 -29.72
N ILE A 436 -0.98 -19.98 -29.24
CA ILE A 436 -2.44 -20.13 -29.03
C ILE A 436 -3.23 -20.41 -30.31
N LYS A 437 -2.68 -20.11 -31.48
CA LYS A 437 -3.31 -20.37 -32.78
C LYS A 437 -2.93 -21.75 -33.33
N GLY A 438 -2.04 -22.46 -32.65
CA GLY A 438 -1.50 -23.75 -33.07
C GLY A 438 -0.33 -23.62 -34.05
N GLU A 439 0.20 -22.41 -34.28
CA GLU A 439 1.39 -22.23 -35.12
C GLU A 439 2.63 -22.73 -34.35
N MET A 440 3.46 -23.50 -35.07
CA MET A 440 4.68 -24.06 -34.52
C MET A 440 5.86 -23.11 -34.76
N ARG A 441 6.59 -22.79 -33.69
CA ARG A 441 7.86 -22.07 -33.72
C ARG A 441 8.99 -22.97 -33.24
N LYS A 442 10.18 -22.78 -33.83
CA LYS A 442 11.38 -23.56 -33.48
C LYS A 442 12.44 -22.61 -32.96
N GLU A 443 12.97 -22.94 -31.79
CA GLU A 443 13.97 -22.13 -31.12
C GLU A 443 15.17 -22.99 -30.77
N GLN A 444 16.36 -22.57 -31.20
CA GLN A 444 17.59 -23.32 -31.01
C GLN A 444 18.46 -22.66 -29.94
N PHE A 445 18.99 -23.48 -29.05
CA PHE A 445 19.98 -23.13 -28.03
C PHE A 445 21.24 -23.94 -28.26
N THR A 446 22.39 -23.37 -27.94
CA THR A 446 23.66 -24.09 -27.90
C THR A 446 24.15 -24.07 -26.46
N LEU A 447 24.37 -25.26 -25.89
CA LEU A 447 24.96 -25.43 -24.55
C LEU A 447 26.37 -25.98 -24.69
N HIS A 448 27.26 -25.57 -23.79
CA HIS A 448 28.59 -26.12 -23.66
C HIS A 448 28.63 -27.19 -22.57
N ILE A 449 29.18 -28.36 -22.86
CA ILE A 449 29.48 -29.37 -21.83
C ILE A 449 30.93 -29.14 -21.38
N PRO A 450 31.19 -28.65 -20.16
CA PRO A 450 32.56 -28.38 -19.73
C PRO A 450 33.43 -29.64 -19.70
N GLU A 451 34.74 -29.50 -19.87
CA GLU A 451 35.70 -30.60 -19.70
C GLU A 451 35.64 -31.20 -18.28
N THR A 452 35.31 -30.36 -17.30
CA THR A 452 35.15 -30.72 -15.89
C THR A 452 33.80 -31.39 -15.57
N TYR A 453 32.92 -31.58 -16.56
CA TYR A 453 31.62 -32.23 -16.35
C TYR A 453 31.79 -33.71 -16.02
N THR A 454 31.42 -34.09 -14.82
CA THR A 454 31.71 -35.44 -14.30
C THR A 454 30.58 -36.43 -14.48
N ASP A 455 29.35 -35.97 -14.71
CA ASP A 455 28.17 -36.84 -14.70
C ASP A 455 28.10 -37.62 -16.03
N SER A 456 27.79 -38.91 -15.97
CA SER A 456 27.71 -39.76 -17.18
C SER A 456 26.47 -39.49 -18.03
N ILE A 457 25.49 -38.79 -17.46
CA ILE A 457 24.26 -38.37 -18.11
C ILE A 457 24.07 -36.89 -17.83
N ALA A 458 24.09 -36.08 -18.88
CA ALA A 458 23.71 -34.68 -18.82
C ALA A 458 22.18 -34.54 -18.82
N ARG A 459 21.64 -33.91 -17.78
CA ARG A 459 20.24 -33.52 -17.71
C ARG A 459 20.10 -32.11 -18.23
N ILE A 460 19.44 -31.95 -19.37
CA ILE A 460 19.13 -30.65 -19.94
C ILE A 460 17.65 -30.37 -19.73
N THR A 461 17.33 -29.21 -19.21
CA THR A 461 15.97 -28.79 -18.89
C THR A 461 15.64 -27.50 -19.62
N VAL A 462 14.57 -27.51 -20.39
CA VAL A 462 14.04 -26.33 -21.08
C VAL A 462 12.71 -25.97 -20.46
N VAL A 463 12.60 -24.75 -19.92
CA VAL A 463 11.48 -24.32 -19.08
C VAL A 463 11.11 -22.87 -19.33
N GLY A 464 9.82 -22.54 -19.15
CA GLY A 464 9.38 -21.17 -18.92
C GLY A 464 9.64 -20.71 -17.47
N ALA A 465 9.20 -19.50 -17.14
CA ALA A 465 9.45 -18.87 -15.83
C ALA A 465 8.99 -19.71 -14.62
N ASP A 466 7.74 -20.20 -14.63
CA ASP A 466 7.20 -21.01 -13.54
C ASP A 466 8.00 -22.31 -13.34
N GLY A 467 8.38 -22.96 -14.45
CA GLY A 467 9.21 -24.16 -14.43
C GLY A 467 10.62 -23.90 -13.89
N PHE A 468 11.20 -22.75 -14.24
CA PHE A 468 12.49 -22.32 -13.70
C PHE A 468 12.41 -22.05 -12.20
N ALA A 469 11.39 -21.32 -11.74
CA ALA A 469 11.20 -21.00 -10.33
C ALA A 469 11.04 -22.29 -9.49
N ASN A 470 10.21 -23.24 -9.96
CA ASN A 470 10.04 -24.53 -9.30
C ASN A 470 11.35 -25.33 -9.25
N LEU A 471 12.09 -25.37 -10.36
CA LEU A 471 13.39 -26.04 -10.42
C LEU A 471 14.40 -25.46 -9.42
N GLU A 472 14.47 -24.14 -9.31
CA GLU A 472 15.34 -23.48 -8.33
C GLU A 472 14.90 -23.78 -6.88
N MET A 473 13.61 -23.85 -6.58
CA MET A 473 13.12 -24.25 -5.25
C MET A 473 13.43 -25.70 -4.91
N GLU A 474 13.30 -26.61 -5.87
CA GLU A 474 13.66 -28.02 -5.69
C GLU A 474 15.16 -28.19 -5.44
N ARG A 475 15.98 -27.41 -6.15
CA ARG A 475 17.44 -27.46 -6.08
C ARG A 475 17.98 -26.79 -4.82
N VAL A 476 17.39 -25.67 -4.42
CA VAL A 476 17.84 -24.86 -3.29
C VAL A 476 16.64 -24.52 -2.40
N SER A 477 16.45 -25.31 -1.33
CA SER A 477 15.42 -25.03 -0.34
C SER A 477 15.58 -23.61 0.21
N ASN A 478 14.47 -22.86 0.29
CA ASN A 478 14.44 -21.47 0.76
C ASN A 478 15.29 -20.48 -0.07
N ARG A 479 15.53 -20.76 -1.36
CA ARG A 479 16.29 -19.88 -2.28
C ARG A 479 15.85 -18.41 -2.28
N PHE A 480 14.55 -18.19 -2.06
CA PHE A 480 13.89 -16.89 -2.12
C PHE A 480 13.77 -16.19 -0.75
N LEU A 481 14.33 -16.77 0.31
CA LEU A 481 14.42 -16.08 1.59
C LEU A 481 15.64 -15.15 1.59
N THR A 482 15.45 -13.92 2.06
CA THR A 482 16.55 -12.99 2.29
C THR A 482 17.39 -13.48 3.48
N GLU A 483 18.71 -13.30 3.40
CA GLU A 483 19.65 -13.78 4.43
C GLU A 483 20.64 -12.69 4.89
N ARG A 484 20.66 -11.53 4.22
CA ARG A 484 21.55 -10.41 4.48
C ARG A 484 21.02 -9.12 3.83
N PRO A 485 21.51 -7.93 4.26
CA PRO A 485 21.29 -6.68 3.54
C PRO A 485 21.60 -6.80 2.03
N GLY A 486 20.74 -6.22 1.21
CA GLY A 486 20.85 -6.16 -0.25
C GLY A 486 20.54 -7.47 -0.97
N HIS A 487 20.35 -8.59 -0.26
CA HIS A 487 20.04 -9.88 -0.89
C HIS A 487 18.73 -9.80 -1.68
N ILE A 488 17.73 -9.05 -1.20
CA ILE A 488 16.46 -8.90 -1.91
C ILE A 488 16.63 -8.28 -3.30
N ILE A 489 17.55 -7.32 -3.45
CA ILE A 489 17.85 -6.68 -4.74
C ILE A 489 18.44 -7.69 -5.71
N GLU A 490 19.32 -8.57 -5.22
CA GLU A 490 19.89 -9.65 -6.03
C GLU A 490 18.85 -10.69 -6.44
N LEU A 491 17.93 -11.04 -5.52
CA LEU A 491 16.83 -11.96 -5.79
C LEU A 491 15.91 -11.40 -6.89
N LEU A 492 15.47 -10.14 -6.75
CA LEU A 492 14.60 -9.48 -7.73
C LEU A 492 15.27 -9.37 -9.11
N LYS A 493 16.57 -9.04 -9.17
CA LYS A 493 17.33 -9.00 -10.44
C LYS A 493 17.42 -10.36 -11.14
N ARG A 494 17.34 -11.45 -10.38
CA ARG A 494 17.41 -12.83 -10.89
C ARG A 494 16.04 -13.49 -11.02
N SER A 495 14.96 -12.76 -10.73
CA SER A 495 13.61 -13.28 -10.84
C SER A 495 13.32 -13.73 -12.27
N PRO A 496 12.75 -14.94 -12.46
CA PRO A 496 12.44 -15.45 -13.78
C PRO A 496 11.38 -14.58 -14.47
N ARG A 497 11.63 -14.22 -15.73
CA ARG A 497 10.71 -13.44 -16.57
C ARG A 497 9.80 -14.33 -17.40
N ASN A 498 8.51 -14.01 -17.44
CA ASN A 498 7.46 -14.82 -18.08
C ASN A 498 7.60 -14.97 -19.61
N ASN A 499 8.35 -14.11 -20.27
CA ASN A 499 8.62 -14.12 -21.71
C ASN A 499 10.01 -14.67 -22.06
N VAL A 500 10.69 -15.35 -21.13
CA VAL A 500 12.01 -15.94 -21.36
C VAL A 500 11.91 -17.46 -21.31
N LEU A 501 12.53 -18.10 -22.30
CA LEU A 501 12.76 -19.54 -22.33
C LEU A 501 14.18 -19.82 -21.83
N TYR A 502 14.28 -20.65 -20.80
CA TYR A 502 15.54 -21.03 -20.16
C TYR A 502 15.91 -22.44 -20.59
N CYS A 503 17.13 -22.63 -21.09
CA CYS A 503 17.72 -23.92 -21.40
C CYS A 503 18.91 -24.15 -20.46
N LEU A 504 18.79 -25.12 -19.56
CA LEU A 504 19.70 -25.32 -18.43
C LEU A 504 20.40 -26.67 -18.55
N LEU A 505 21.72 -26.67 -18.40
CA LEU A 505 22.50 -27.87 -18.12
C LEU A 505 22.60 -28.05 -16.61
N LEU A 506 22.04 -29.13 -16.09
CA LEU A 506 22.02 -29.43 -14.66
C LEU A 506 23.11 -30.46 -14.30
N SER A 507 23.64 -30.35 -13.09
CA SER A 507 24.38 -31.43 -12.43
C SER A 507 23.57 -31.99 -11.28
N SER A 508 23.68 -33.30 -11.06
CA SER A 508 23.08 -33.98 -9.90
C SER A 508 23.94 -33.86 -8.63
N LYS A 509 25.15 -33.30 -8.73
CA LYS A 509 26.07 -33.15 -7.60
C LYS A 509 25.64 -32.03 -6.67
N PRO A 510 25.63 -32.27 -5.35
CA PRO A 510 25.29 -31.24 -4.38
C PRO A 510 26.34 -30.12 -4.39
N GLY A 511 25.86 -28.88 -4.35
CA GLY A 511 26.64 -27.68 -4.03
C GLY A 511 26.33 -27.20 -2.62
N LEU A 512 26.72 -25.97 -2.30
CA LEU A 512 26.48 -25.38 -0.98
C LEU A 512 25.96 -23.94 -1.10
N LEU A 513 24.97 -23.59 -0.28
CA LEU A 513 24.46 -22.24 -0.09
C LEU A 513 24.92 -21.68 1.27
N VAL A 514 25.56 -20.52 1.27
CA VAL A 514 26.07 -19.81 2.47
C VAL A 514 25.69 -18.34 2.38
N LYS A 515 24.86 -17.82 3.31
CA LYS A 515 24.43 -16.40 3.37
C LYS A 515 23.89 -15.86 2.03
N GLY A 516 23.08 -16.67 1.35
CA GLY A 516 22.50 -16.39 0.03
C GLY A 516 23.45 -16.59 -1.17
N TYR A 517 24.73 -16.88 -0.94
CA TYR A 517 25.69 -17.21 -2.00
C TYR A 517 25.71 -18.69 -2.29
N GLU A 518 25.59 -19.05 -3.56
CA GLU A 518 25.63 -20.42 -4.01
C GLU A 518 27.03 -20.77 -4.56
N LEU A 519 27.59 -21.86 -4.05
CA LEU A 519 28.84 -22.46 -4.47
C LEU A 519 28.52 -23.80 -5.16
N GLY A 520 28.60 -23.80 -6.49
CA GLY A 520 28.38 -25.00 -7.29
C GLY A 520 29.56 -25.97 -7.26
N SER A 521 29.27 -27.26 -7.38
CA SER A 521 30.25 -28.31 -7.73
C SER A 521 31.51 -28.37 -6.83
N LEU A 522 31.33 -28.27 -5.52
CA LEU A 522 32.44 -28.37 -4.55
C LEU A 522 33.07 -29.79 -4.58
N PRO A 523 34.41 -29.91 -4.46
CA PRO A 523 35.07 -31.20 -4.30
C PRO A 523 34.55 -31.95 -3.07
N SER A 524 34.50 -33.28 -3.14
CA SER A 524 34.00 -34.14 -2.05
C SER A 524 34.74 -33.89 -0.71
N SER A 525 36.03 -33.57 -0.77
CA SER A 525 36.83 -33.22 0.41
C SER A 525 36.36 -31.93 1.09
N MET A 526 35.92 -30.93 0.31
CA MET A 526 35.41 -29.66 0.82
C MET A 526 33.98 -29.82 1.38
N LEU A 527 33.14 -30.65 0.73
CA LEU A 527 31.81 -31.00 1.24
C LEU A 527 31.90 -31.67 2.63
N HIS A 528 32.83 -32.61 2.83
CA HIS A 528 33.02 -33.30 4.11
C HIS A 528 33.57 -32.38 5.22
N LEU A 529 34.47 -31.44 4.89
CA LEU A 529 34.91 -30.44 5.88
C LEU A 529 33.77 -29.51 6.31
N MET A 530 32.84 -29.21 5.39
CA MET A 530 31.73 -28.32 5.64
C MET A 530 30.52 -29.01 6.30
N GLU A 531 30.37 -30.34 6.20
CA GLU A 531 29.43 -31.11 7.03
C GLU A 531 29.66 -30.85 8.53
N GLY A 532 30.92 -30.72 8.97
CA GLY A 532 31.25 -30.36 10.35
C GLY A 532 30.79 -28.95 10.75
N SER A 533 30.72 -28.02 9.79
CA SER A 533 30.27 -26.63 10.00
C SER A 533 28.74 -26.46 9.99
N GLN A 534 27.98 -27.44 9.53
CA GLN A 534 26.51 -27.40 9.58
C GLN A 534 25.98 -27.35 11.02
N ASN A 535 26.70 -27.96 11.96
CA ASN A 535 26.40 -27.87 13.40
C ASN A 535 26.55 -26.44 13.96
N LEU A 536 27.18 -25.52 13.20
CA LEU A 536 27.33 -24.10 13.51
C LEU A 536 26.36 -23.20 12.72
N GLY A 537 25.50 -23.78 11.86
CA GLY A 537 24.41 -23.06 11.20
C GLY A 537 24.77 -22.22 9.96
N GLU A 538 25.99 -22.34 9.42
CA GLU A 538 26.50 -21.41 8.40
C GLU A 538 26.26 -21.82 6.92
N GLY A 539 25.78 -23.04 6.61
CA GLY A 539 25.58 -23.45 5.21
C GLY A 539 24.61 -24.63 4.99
N ARG A 540 23.99 -24.68 3.80
CA ARG A 540 23.01 -25.71 3.39
C ARG A 540 23.39 -26.35 2.06
N PHE A 541 23.33 -27.67 1.94
CA PHE A 541 23.58 -28.34 0.66
C PHE A 541 22.46 -28.08 -0.34
N THR A 542 22.84 -27.88 -1.60
CA THR A 542 21.90 -27.82 -2.73
C THR A 542 21.71 -29.22 -3.32
N LYS A 543 20.56 -29.48 -3.94
CA LYS A 543 20.26 -30.73 -4.66
C LYS A 543 20.63 -30.61 -6.14
N GLY A 544 21.89 -30.29 -6.43
CA GLY A 544 22.38 -30.07 -7.79
C GLY A 544 22.85 -28.65 -8.07
N GLY A 545 23.39 -28.43 -9.26
CA GLY A 545 23.91 -27.15 -9.77
C GLY A 545 23.41 -26.85 -11.18
N ILE A 546 23.26 -25.56 -11.52
CA ILE A 546 23.16 -25.12 -12.92
C ILE A 546 24.61 -24.93 -13.41
N ILE A 547 25.05 -25.77 -14.34
CA ILE A 547 26.42 -25.77 -14.87
C ILE A 547 26.57 -24.78 -16.02
N ASP A 548 25.58 -24.78 -16.92
CA ASP A 548 25.51 -23.86 -18.04
C ASP A 548 24.05 -23.46 -18.27
N ARG A 549 23.83 -22.26 -18.82
CA ARG A 549 22.50 -21.75 -19.13
C ARG A 549 22.51 -20.92 -20.41
N ALA A 550 21.49 -21.13 -21.22
CA ALA A 550 21.15 -20.25 -22.34
C ALA A 550 19.71 -19.75 -22.16
N GLU A 551 19.49 -18.49 -22.51
CA GLU A 551 18.20 -17.81 -22.33
C GLU A 551 17.81 -17.11 -23.63
N LYS A 552 16.52 -17.14 -23.97
CA LYS A 552 16.00 -16.39 -25.11
C LYS A 552 14.72 -15.69 -24.72
N GLU A 553 14.68 -14.39 -24.98
CA GLU A 553 13.53 -13.52 -24.70
C GLU A 553 12.61 -13.39 -25.92
N PHE A 554 11.31 -13.30 -25.65
CA PHE A 554 10.25 -13.25 -26.65
C PHE A 554 9.27 -12.12 -26.39
N ASP A 555 8.41 -11.82 -27.37
CA ASP A 555 7.30 -10.88 -27.23
C ASP A 555 5.98 -11.56 -26.81
N PHE A 556 6.07 -12.77 -26.27
CA PHE A 556 4.96 -13.61 -25.79
C PHE A 556 5.35 -14.39 -24.53
N LYS A 557 4.36 -14.75 -23.70
CA LYS A 557 4.56 -15.59 -22.51
C LYS A 557 4.89 -17.03 -22.93
N ILE A 558 5.81 -17.67 -22.21
CA ILE A 558 6.15 -19.09 -22.43
C ILE A 558 5.82 -19.92 -21.20
N SER A 559 5.14 -21.04 -21.41
CA SER A 559 4.81 -22.00 -20.35
C SER A 559 5.19 -23.43 -20.73
N GLY A 560 5.22 -24.31 -19.73
CA GLY A 560 5.62 -25.70 -19.87
C GLY A 560 7.08 -25.96 -19.50
N SER A 561 7.44 -27.24 -19.54
CA SER A 561 8.76 -27.74 -19.23
C SER A 561 9.05 -28.99 -20.04
N SER A 562 10.32 -29.22 -20.36
CA SER A 562 10.79 -30.47 -20.95
C SER A 562 12.17 -30.80 -20.43
N ILE A 563 12.41 -32.08 -20.15
CA ILE A 563 13.69 -32.58 -19.66
C ILE A 563 14.16 -33.66 -20.63
N ILE A 564 15.42 -33.56 -21.05
CA ILE A 564 16.08 -34.55 -21.88
C ILE A 564 17.36 -35.02 -21.19
N ALA A 565 17.68 -36.29 -21.40
CA ALA A 565 18.90 -36.91 -20.90
C ALA A 565 19.84 -37.21 -22.06
N ILE A 566 21.10 -36.82 -21.94
CA ILE A 566 22.12 -36.97 -22.97
C ILE A 566 23.29 -37.74 -22.39
N LYS A 567 23.75 -38.77 -23.10
CA LYS A 567 24.89 -39.57 -22.65
C LYS A 567 26.19 -38.80 -22.83
N ILE A 568 26.97 -38.68 -21.76
CA ILE A 568 28.33 -38.16 -21.86
C ILE A 568 29.25 -39.32 -22.23
N VAL A 569 30.00 -39.13 -23.30
CA VAL A 569 30.99 -40.10 -23.79
C VAL A 569 32.39 -39.50 -23.69
N ASP A 570 33.38 -40.37 -23.53
CA ASP A 570 34.79 -39.98 -23.44
C ASP A 570 35.37 -39.57 -24.80
#